data_AF-A0A955L187-F1
#
_entry.id   AF-A0A955L187-F1
#
_cell.length_a   1.000
_cell.length_b   1.000
_cell.length_c   1.000
_cell.angle_alpha   90.00
_cell.angle_beta   90.00
_cell.angle_gamma   90.00
#
_symmetry.space_group_name_H-M   'P 1'
#
loop_
_entity.id
_entity.type
_entity.pdbx_description
1 polymer ?
#
loop_
_entity_poly.entity_id
_entity_poly.type
_entity_poly.pdbx_seq_one_letter_code
_entity_poly.pdbx_strand_id
1 'polypeptide(L)'
;MKKLALKLFKFILILLYPVIVVLLITVSILLFVKTRDINSALNTYQDIYQENDIQGDREQNVKSAMSDLKDIVNGQFEVINSKDSEISDLEDKVESEQKDGYGEVKGSILAFVTEGSSINSYQRVCAESKENTNKQYCVSASAIGKTYTLVVPEGEYYVFAQLQGDSVNTARAYYTEYVQCNQAGAEDNCSEGLRNNKVLVSVASGGSVSDIDPIDWEIEGLNIQEQEVTQ
;
A
#
# COMPACT_ATOMS: atom_id res chain seq x y z
N MET A 1 52.71 90.50 -50.74
CA MET A 1 52.15 89.65 -49.67
C MET A 1 51.69 88.25 -50.13
N LYS A 2 50.98 88.08 -51.26
CA LYS A 2 50.47 86.75 -51.72
C LYS A 2 51.53 85.64 -51.92
N LYS A 3 52.72 85.97 -52.43
CA LYS A 3 53.79 84.98 -52.67
C LYS A 3 54.43 84.43 -51.38
N LEU A 4 54.44 85.22 -50.31
CA LEU A 4 54.98 84.83 -49.00
C LEU A 4 53.98 83.95 -48.24
N ALA A 5 52.69 84.29 -48.31
CA ALA A 5 51.61 83.49 -47.75
C ALA A 5 51.54 82.08 -48.35
N LEU A 6 51.75 81.94 -49.68
CA LEU A 6 51.77 80.63 -50.33
C LEU A 6 52.96 79.76 -49.89
N LYS A 7 54.13 80.36 -49.64
CA LYS A 7 55.31 79.63 -49.16
C LYS A 7 55.13 79.17 -47.70
N LEU A 8 54.58 80.05 -46.86
CA LEU A 8 54.22 79.70 -45.48
C LEU A 8 53.18 78.59 -45.42
N PHE A 9 52.12 78.66 -46.24
CA PHE A 9 51.09 77.62 -46.31
C PHE A 9 51.66 76.26 -46.72
N LYS A 10 52.56 76.21 -47.70
CA LYS A 10 53.25 74.97 -48.09
C LYS A 10 54.13 74.42 -46.95
N PHE A 11 54.81 75.29 -46.22
CA PHE A 11 55.64 74.88 -45.09
C PHE A 11 54.80 74.31 -43.93
N ILE A 12 53.66 74.94 -43.63
CA ILE A 12 52.69 74.47 -42.65
C ILE A 12 52.10 73.11 -43.07
N LEU A 13 51.76 72.93 -44.35
CA LEU A 13 51.28 71.65 -44.89
C LEU A 13 52.30 70.52 -44.73
N ILE A 14 53.58 70.81 -45.00
CA ILE A 14 54.67 69.83 -44.85
C ILE A 14 54.84 69.45 -43.37
N LEU A 15 54.70 70.40 -42.44
CA LEU A 15 54.77 70.14 -41.00
C LEU A 15 53.53 69.39 -40.46
N LEU A 16 52.33 69.67 -40.98
CA LEU A 16 51.10 69.02 -40.54
C LEU A 16 50.93 67.60 -41.10
N TYR A 17 51.47 67.33 -42.28
CA TYR A 17 51.35 66.02 -42.94
C TYR A 17 51.76 64.82 -42.06
N PRO A 18 52.94 64.78 -41.40
CA PRO A 18 53.32 63.66 -40.55
C PRO A 18 52.38 63.50 -39.34
N VAL A 19 51.87 64.60 -38.79
CA VAL A 19 50.93 64.58 -37.67
C VAL A 19 49.61 63.92 -38.08
N ILE A 20 49.09 64.28 -39.26
CA ILE A 20 47.85 63.70 -39.81
C ILE A 20 48.05 62.20 -40.11
N VAL A 21 49.19 61.81 -40.68
CA VAL A 21 49.49 60.40 -40.98
C VAL A 21 49.53 59.55 -39.70
N VAL A 22 50.20 60.04 -38.65
CA VAL A 22 50.23 59.33 -37.35
C VAL A 22 48.82 59.18 -36.77
N LEU A 23 47.99 60.22 -36.87
CA LEU A 23 46.60 60.20 -36.38
C LEU A 23 45.72 59.20 -37.14
N LEU A 24 45.91 59.08 -38.46
CA LEU A 24 45.20 58.08 -39.26
C LEU A 24 45.62 56.66 -38.92
N ILE A 25 46.91 56.43 -38.64
CA ILE A 25 47.43 55.12 -38.24
C ILE A 25 46.86 54.72 -36.87
N THR A 26 46.84 55.62 -35.89
CA THR A 26 46.31 55.31 -34.55
C THR A 26 44.82 55.01 -34.57
N VAL A 27 44.03 55.76 -35.35
CA VAL A 27 42.60 55.49 -35.55
C VAL A 27 42.39 54.13 -36.23
N SER A 28 43.20 53.80 -37.23
CA SER A 28 43.10 52.51 -37.93
C SER A 28 43.39 51.32 -37.00
N ILE A 29 44.38 51.44 -36.12
CA ILE A 29 44.70 50.42 -35.12
C ILE A 29 43.55 50.27 -34.11
N LEU A 30 42.99 51.38 -33.62
CA LEU A 30 41.86 51.36 -32.68
C LEU A 30 40.61 50.71 -33.29
N LEU A 31 40.31 51.01 -34.55
CA LEU A 31 39.21 50.38 -35.28
C LEU A 31 39.45 48.87 -35.45
N PHE A 32 40.67 48.46 -35.78
CA PHE A 32 41.02 47.05 -35.93
C PHE A 32 40.85 46.26 -34.63
N VAL A 33 41.30 46.79 -33.50
CA VAL A 33 41.12 46.16 -32.17
C VAL A 33 39.64 46.03 -31.85
N LYS A 34 38.85 47.09 -32.07
CA LYS A 34 37.41 47.07 -31.80
C LYS A 34 36.65 46.09 -32.70
N THR A 35 37.07 45.93 -33.96
CA THR A 35 36.50 44.92 -34.88
C THR A 35 36.82 43.50 -34.41
N ARG A 36 37.99 43.26 -33.81
CA ARG A 36 38.35 41.95 -33.26
C ARG A 36 37.43 41.55 -32.11
N ASP A 37 37.13 42.48 -31.21
CA ASP A 37 36.28 42.23 -30.05
C ASP A 37 34.82 41.98 -30.47
N ILE A 38 34.34 42.69 -31.51
CA ILE A 38 33.00 42.45 -32.08
C ILE A 38 32.91 41.06 -32.72
N ASN A 39 33.93 40.63 -33.47
CA ASN A 39 33.95 39.30 -34.07
C ASN A 39 34.01 38.19 -33.02
N SER A 40 34.72 38.40 -31.91
CA SER A 40 34.72 37.44 -30.80
C SER A 40 33.34 37.35 -30.14
N ALA A 41 32.67 38.48 -29.93
CA ALA A 41 31.32 38.50 -29.37
C ALA A 41 30.31 37.84 -30.32
N LEU A 42 30.42 38.07 -31.63
CA LEU A 42 29.52 37.49 -32.63
C LEU A 42 29.61 35.96 -32.66
N ASN A 43 30.82 35.41 -32.56
CA ASN A 43 31.04 33.96 -32.50
C ASN A 43 30.44 33.37 -31.22
N THR A 44 30.61 34.03 -30.07
CA THR A 44 29.97 33.60 -28.81
C THR A 44 28.44 33.65 -28.89
N TYR A 45 27.85 34.66 -29.54
CA TYR A 45 26.41 34.69 -29.80
C TYR A 45 25.99 33.54 -30.73
N GLN A 46 26.77 33.22 -31.77
CA GLN A 46 26.48 32.11 -32.69
C GLN A 46 26.52 30.74 -31.99
N ASP A 47 27.48 30.52 -31.09
CA ASP A 47 27.59 29.29 -30.29
C ASP A 47 26.38 29.13 -29.34
N ILE A 48 25.92 30.23 -28.72
CA ILE A 48 24.71 30.23 -27.86
C ILE A 48 23.42 29.96 -28.67
N TYR A 49 23.34 30.39 -29.93
CA TYR A 49 22.21 30.08 -30.80
C TYR A 49 22.26 28.63 -31.32
N GLN A 50 23.43 28.05 -31.57
CA GLN A 50 23.55 26.63 -31.93
C GLN A 50 23.24 25.69 -30.75
N GLU A 51 23.50 26.09 -29.51
CA GLU A 51 23.12 25.31 -28.32
C GLU A 51 21.59 25.26 -28.09
N ASN A 52 20.83 26.19 -28.68
CA ASN A 52 19.36 26.19 -28.67
C ASN A 52 18.72 25.33 -29.79
N ASP A 53 19.47 24.94 -30.83
CA ASP A 53 18.96 24.04 -31.89
C ASP A 53 18.94 22.56 -31.46
N ILE A 54 19.66 22.22 -30.39
CA ILE A 54 19.62 20.91 -29.71
C ILE A 54 18.26 20.69 -28.99
N GLN A 55 17.48 21.75 -28.81
CA GLN A 55 16.16 21.69 -28.17
C GLN A 55 15.09 21.07 -29.08
N GLY A 56 15.22 21.19 -30.41
CA GLY A 56 14.31 20.60 -31.40
C GLY A 56 14.41 19.07 -31.46
N ASP A 57 15.64 18.53 -31.49
CA ASP A 57 15.88 17.09 -31.44
C ASP A 57 15.43 16.48 -30.10
N ARG A 58 15.58 17.22 -28.99
CA ARG A 58 15.06 16.79 -27.68
C ARG A 58 13.54 16.72 -27.66
N GLU A 59 12.85 17.70 -28.22
CA GLU A 59 11.38 17.72 -28.22
C GLU A 59 10.79 16.60 -29.10
N GLN A 60 11.43 16.28 -30.23
CA GLN A 60 11.01 15.18 -31.10
C GLN A 60 11.24 13.82 -30.44
N ASN A 61 12.41 13.62 -29.80
CA ASN A 61 12.70 12.39 -29.06
C ASN A 61 11.77 12.22 -27.85
N VAL A 62 11.43 13.30 -27.14
CA VAL A 62 10.48 13.27 -26.02
C VAL A 62 9.05 12.98 -26.50
N LYS A 63 8.62 13.54 -27.64
CA LYS A 63 7.30 13.23 -28.23
C LYS A 63 7.20 11.77 -28.69
N SER A 64 8.24 11.22 -29.31
CA SER A 64 8.27 9.81 -29.68
C SER A 64 8.23 8.92 -28.44
N ALA A 65 9.06 9.21 -27.44
CA ALA A 65 9.08 8.45 -26.18
C ALA A 65 7.74 8.53 -25.42
N MET A 66 7.07 9.69 -25.42
CA MET A 66 5.72 9.83 -24.85
C MET A 66 4.65 9.07 -25.62
N SER A 67 4.78 8.98 -26.95
CA SER A 67 3.87 8.16 -27.78
C SER A 67 4.05 6.68 -27.46
N ASP A 68 5.30 6.20 -27.43
CA ASP A 68 5.61 4.81 -27.10
C ASP A 68 5.15 4.46 -25.67
N LEU A 69 5.34 5.37 -24.71
CA LEU A 69 4.82 5.20 -23.35
C LEU A 69 3.29 5.14 -23.32
N LYS A 70 2.61 5.97 -24.11
CA LYS A 70 1.15 5.98 -24.17
C LYS A 70 0.61 4.66 -24.72
N ASP A 71 1.26 4.10 -25.73
CA ASP A 71 0.87 2.81 -26.31
C ASP A 71 1.14 1.66 -25.33
N ILE A 72 2.25 1.69 -24.59
CA ILE A 72 2.54 0.73 -23.52
C ILE A 72 1.50 0.83 -22.40
N VAL A 73 1.17 2.05 -21.95
CA VAL A 73 0.18 2.28 -20.89
C VAL A 73 -1.19 1.79 -21.31
N ASN A 74 -1.62 2.10 -22.54
CA ASN A 74 -2.91 1.64 -23.07
C ASN A 74 -2.96 0.11 -23.17
N GLY A 75 -1.88 -0.52 -23.68
CA GLY A 75 -1.80 -1.98 -23.73
C GLY A 75 -1.83 -2.64 -22.36
N GLN A 76 -1.17 -2.04 -21.34
CA GLN A 76 -1.27 -2.53 -19.97
C GLN A 76 -2.66 -2.33 -19.37
N PHE A 77 -3.35 -1.22 -19.69
CA PHE A 77 -4.70 -0.94 -19.21
C PHE A 77 -5.72 -1.94 -19.77
N GLU A 78 -5.59 -2.34 -21.04
CA GLU A 78 -6.42 -3.40 -21.63
C GLU A 78 -6.18 -4.77 -20.98
N VAL A 79 -4.91 -5.10 -20.68
CA VAL A 79 -4.58 -6.34 -19.95
C VAL A 79 -5.16 -6.33 -18.55
N ILE A 80 -5.06 -5.20 -17.82
CA ILE A 80 -5.64 -5.05 -16.47
C ILE A 80 -7.15 -5.22 -16.52
N ASN A 81 -7.85 -4.54 -17.43
CA ASN A 81 -9.30 -4.69 -17.58
C ASN A 81 -9.73 -6.13 -17.92
N SER A 82 -8.95 -6.85 -18.74
CA SER A 82 -9.24 -8.25 -19.04
C SER A 82 -9.05 -9.15 -17.81
N LYS A 83 -8.02 -8.87 -17.00
CA LYS A 83 -7.77 -9.61 -15.76
C LYS A 83 -8.81 -9.33 -14.69
N ASP A 84 -9.31 -8.09 -14.60
CA ASP A 84 -10.38 -7.73 -13.68
C ASP A 84 -11.68 -8.48 -14.03
N SER A 85 -11.98 -8.66 -15.33
CA SER A 85 -13.12 -9.50 -15.73
C SER A 85 -12.93 -10.98 -15.40
N GLU A 86 -11.71 -11.51 -15.56
CA GLU A 86 -11.40 -12.90 -15.24
C GLU A 86 -11.44 -13.16 -13.72
N ILE A 87 -11.04 -12.18 -12.90
CA ILE A 87 -11.13 -12.24 -11.44
C ILE A 87 -12.61 -12.20 -10.99
N SER A 88 -13.44 -11.33 -11.56
CA SER A 88 -14.87 -11.25 -11.24
C SER A 88 -15.59 -12.58 -11.53
N ASP A 89 -15.31 -13.20 -12.68
CA ASP A 89 -15.91 -14.48 -13.05
C ASP A 89 -15.44 -15.64 -12.14
N LEU A 90 -14.22 -15.54 -11.58
CA LEU A 90 -13.69 -16.51 -10.63
C LEU A 90 -14.27 -16.30 -9.22
N GLU A 91 -14.48 -15.06 -8.78
CA GLU A 91 -15.14 -14.75 -7.51
C GLU A 91 -16.59 -15.28 -7.49
N ASP A 92 -17.35 -15.04 -8.55
CA ASP A 92 -18.72 -15.55 -8.68
C ASP A 92 -18.76 -17.10 -8.68
N LYS A 93 -17.78 -17.75 -9.33
CA LYS A 93 -17.66 -19.21 -9.30
C LYS A 93 -17.30 -19.74 -7.92
N VAL A 94 -16.34 -19.12 -7.24
CA VAL A 94 -15.95 -19.51 -5.86
C VAL A 94 -17.11 -19.30 -4.89
N GLU A 95 -17.88 -18.22 -5.03
CA GLU A 95 -19.06 -17.98 -4.18
C GLU A 95 -20.19 -19.00 -4.45
N SER A 96 -20.34 -19.45 -5.71
CA SER A 96 -21.32 -20.49 -6.07
C SER A 96 -20.87 -21.91 -5.66
N GLU A 97 -19.57 -22.21 -5.75
CA GLU A 97 -19.00 -23.52 -5.40
C GLU A 97 -18.81 -23.70 -3.87
N GLN A 98 -18.65 -22.61 -3.11
CA GLN A 98 -18.59 -22.66 -1.64
C GLN A 98 -19.94 -22.88 -0.94
N LYS A 99 -21.07 -22.78 -1.66
CA LYS A 99 -22.42 -22.94 -1.07
C LYS A 99 -23.00 -24.35 -1.12
N ASP A 100 -22.39 -25.26 -1.88
CA ASP A 100 -22.83 -26.65 -1.95
C ASP A 100 -22.09 -27.51 -0.90
N GLY A 101 -22.78 -27.85 0.17
CA GLY A 101 -22.32 -28.75 1.23
C GLY A 101 -21.60 -28.09 2.41
N TYR A 102 -21.57 -26.75 2.50
CA TYR A 102 -20.96 -26.00 3.60
C TYR A 102 -21.96 -25.04 4.26
N GLY A 103 -21.75 -24.73 5.54
CA GLY A 103 -22.48 -23.71 6.28
C GLY A 103 -21.56 -22.94 7.24
N GLU A 104 -22.13 -21.99 7.97
CA GLU A 104 -21.40 -21.06 8.82
C GLU A 104 -21.72 -21.26 10.30
N VAL A 105 -20.70 -21.20 11.14
CA VAL A 105 -20.79 -21.12 12.60
C VAL A 105 -20.27 -19.76 13.04
N LYS A 106 -21.08 -19.01 13.77
CA LYS A 106 -20.77 -17.65 14.23
C LYS A 106 -20.94 -17.54 15.74
N GLY A 107 -20.08 -16.74 16.35
CA GLY A 107 -20.17 -16.41 17.76
C GLY A 107 -19.02 -15.51 18.19
N SER A 108 -18.80 -15.50 19.48
CA SER A 108 -17.85 -14.64 20.17
C SER A 108 -16.90 -15.44 21.06
N ILE A 109 -15.70 -14.88 21.25
CA ILE A 109 -14.68 -15.36 22.18
C ILE A 109 -14.49 -14.33 23.29
N LEU A 110 -13.90 -14.78 24.42
CA LEU A 110 -13.46 -13.85 25.46
C LEU A 110 -12.39 -12.89 24.92
N ALA A 111 -12.46 -11.63 25.34
CA ALA A 111 -11.51 -10.63 24.89
C ALA A 111 -10.09 -10.93 25.38
N PHE A 112 -9.94 -11.35 26.63
CA PHE A 112 -8.64 -11.67 27.21
C PHE A 112 -8.77 -12.94 28.05
N VAL A 113 -7.81 -13.83 27.89
CA VAL A 113 -7.65 -15.00 28.75
C VAL A 113 -6.23 -14.97 29.27
N THR A 114 -6.10 -15.03 30.58
CA THR A 114 -4.82 -14.92 31.28
C THR A 114 -4.35 -16.28 31.72
N GLU A 115 -3.13 -16.64 31.34
CA GLU A 115 -2.41 -17.79 31.87
C GLU A 115 -1.17 -17.33 32.61
N GLY A 116 -1.25 -17.37 33.95
CA GLY A 116 -0.22 -16.79 34.81
C GLY A 116 -0.06 -15.28 34.55
N SER A 117 1.09 -14.88 34.03
CA SER A 117 1.43 -13.48 33.72
C SER A 117 1.27 -13.10 32.24
N SER A 118 0.86 -14.05 31.39
CA SER A 118 0.74 -13.83 29.94
C SER A 118 -0.71 -13.52 29.57
N ILE A 119 -0.91 -12.45 28.80
CA ILE A 119 -2.20 -12.09 28.20
C ILE A 119 -2.21 -12.63 26.78
N ASN A 120 -3.17 -13.49 26.44
CA ASN A 120 -3.35 -13.90 25.05
C ASN A 120 -4.38 -13.02 24.34
N SER A 121 -3.98 -12.47 23.19
CA SER A 121 -4.82 -11.63 22.33
C SER A 121 -5.41 -12.36 21.11
N TYR A 122 -5.06 -13.64 20.91
CA TYR A 122 -5.55 -14.47 19.82
C TYR A 122 -5.99 -15.84 20.32
N GLN A 123 -7.17 -16.25 19.89
CA GLN A 123 -7.68 -17.59 20.15
C GLN A 123 -7.92 -18.29 18.82
N ARG A 124 -7.64 -19.58 18.78
CA ARG A 124 -8.03 -20.43 17.66
C ARG A 124 -9.37 -21.06 18.00
N VAL A 125 -10.39 -20.74 17.22
CA VAL A 125 -11.72 -21.35 17.33
C VAL A 125 -11.81 -22.48 16.33
N CYS A 126 -12.25 -23.65 16.78
CA CYS A 126 -12.34 -24.85 15.99
C CYS A 126 -13.71 -25.52 16.13
N ALA A 127 -14.21 -26.11 15.05
CA ALA A 127 -15.31 -27.07 15.06
C ALA A 127 -14.75 -28.48 14.90
N GLU A 128 -14.94 -29.32 15.91
CA GLU A 128 -14.55 -30.73 15.94
C GLU A 128 -15.73 -31.59 15.49
N SER A 129 -15.54 -32.41 14.45
CA SER A 129 -16.61 -33.28 13.95
C SER A 129 -16.99 -34.34 14.98
N LYS A 130 -18.29 -34.51 15.22
CA LYS A 130 -18.83 -35.59 16.06
C LYS A 130 -18.45 -36.98 15.56
N GLU A 131 -18.40 -37.17 14.24
CA GLU A 131 -18.07 -38.47 13.63
C GLU A 131 -16.58 -38.80 13.70
N ASN A 132 -15.71 -37.78 13.65
CA ASN A 132 -14.27 -37.94 13.71
C ASN A 132 -13.60 -36.73 14.38
N THR A 133 -13.20 -36.89 15.63
CA THR A 133 -12.58 -35.83 16.43
C THR A 133 -11.23 -35.35 15.90
N ASN A 134 -10.57 -36.11 15.01
CA ASN A 134 -9.36 -35.67 14.31
C ASN A 134 -9.65 -34.73 13.14
N LYS A 135 -10.92 -34.62 12.71
CA LYS A 135 -11.35 -33.72 11.65
C LYS A 135 -11.85 -32.43 12.29
N GLN A 136 -11.00 -31.41 12.23
CA GLN A 136 -11.27 -30.09 12.80
C GLN A 136 -11.15 -29.01 11.74
N TYR A 137 -12.01 -27.99 11.84
CA TYR A 137 -11.97 -26.80 11.00
C TYR A 137 -11.77 -25.61 11.91
N CYS A 138 -10.76 -24.79 11.64
CA CYS A 138 -10.36 -23.76 12.59
C CYS A 138 -10.16 -22.39 11.92
N VAL A 139 -10.45 -21.34 12.68
CA VAL A 139 -10.16 -19.94 12.36
C VAL A 139 -9.45 -19.27 13.53
N SER A 140 -8.66 -18.25 13.25
CA SER A 140 -8.08 -17.38 14.28
C SER A 140 -9.01 -16.20 14.54
N ALA A 141 -9.33 -15.97 15.81
CA ALA A 141 -10.14 -14.86 16.27
C ALA A 141 -9.32 -13.95 17.20
N SER A 142 -9.46 -12.64 17.01
CA SER A 142 -8.72 -11.63 17.78
C SER A 142 -9.56 -11.10 18.93
N ALA A 143 -8.90 -10.85 20.07
CA ALA A 143 -9.41 -10.13 21.23
C ALA A 143 -10.10 -8.79 20.89
N ILE A 144 -9.64 -8.09 19.85
CA ILE A 144 -10.17 -6.79 19.45
C ILE A 144 -11.54 -6.94 18.78
N GLY A 145 -11.66 -7.89 17.85
CA GLY A 145 -12.90 -8.13 17.10
C GLY A 145 -13.92 -8.93 17.90
N LYS A 146 -13.45 -9.77 18.84
CA LYS A 146 -14.21 -10.72 19.69
C LYS A 146 -15.06 -11.74 18.95
N THR A 147 -15.38 -11.52 17.69
CA THR A 147 -16.27 -12.34 16.88
C THR A 147 -15.48 -13.23 15.94
N TYR A 148 -16.10 -14.33 15.53
CA TYR A 148 -15.57 -15.22 14.52
C TYR A 148 -16.67 -15.69 13.57
N THR A 149 -16.27 -16.08 12.36
CA THR A 149 -17.10 -16.81 11.41
C THR A 149 -16.28 -17.98 10.92
N LEU A 150 -16.79 -19.19 11.14
CA LEU A 150 -16.15 -20.44 10.79
C LEU A 150 -17.00 -21.13 9.72
N VAL A 151 -16.42 -21.38 8.55
CA VAL A 151 -17.07 -22.10 7.45
C VAL A 151 -16.71 -23.58 7.56
N VAL A 152 -17.73 -24.44 7.67
CA VAL A 152 -17.56 -25.89 7.84
C VAL A 152 -18.50 -26.64 6.91
N PRO A 153 -18.17 -27.88 6.50
CA PRO A 153 -19.14 -28.73 5.81
C PRO A 153 -20.42 -28.94 6.62
N GLU A 154 -21.49 -29.37 5.96
CA GLU A 154 -22.69 -29.81 6.68
C GLU A 154 -22.37 -30.96 7.64
N GLY A 155 -22.99 -30.94 8.82
CA GLY A 155 -22.76 -31.96 9.84
C GLY A 155 -22.95 -31.45 11.27
N GLU A 156 -22.54 -32.29 12.21
CA GLU A 156 -22.65 -32.01 13.64
C GLU A 156 -21.27 -31.84 14.29
N TYR A 157 -21.12 -30.78 15.07
CA TYR A 157 -19.83 -30.33 15.59
C TYR A 157 -19.86 -29.98 17.07
N TYR A 158 -18.73 -30.21 17.76
CA TYR A 158 -18.42 -29.58 19.03
C TYR A 158 -17.50 -28.38 18.76
N VAL A 159 -17.92 -27.20 19.20
CA VAL A 159 -17.18 -25.96 18.95
C VAL A 159 -16.37 -25.59 20.18
N PHE A 160 -15.10 -25.27 19.98
CA PHE A 160 -14.19 -24.90 21.05
C PHE A 160 -13.21 -23.79 20.65
N ALA A 161 -12.74 -23.05 21.64
CA ALA A 161 -11.64 -22.10 21.52
C ALA A 161 -10.42 -22.60 22.30
N GLN A 162 -9.23 -22.29 21.80
CA GLN A 162 -7.97 -22.57 22.47
C GLN A 162 -7.02 -21.39 22.33
N LEU A 163 -6.13 -21.23 23.31
CA LEU A 163 -5.11 -20.19 23.30
C LEU A 163 -4.03 -20.49 22.24
N GLN A 164 -3.56 -19.45 21.55
CA GLN A 164 -2.49 -19.57 20.56
C GLN A 164 -1.14 -19.15 21.18
N GLY A 165 -0.16 -20.06 21.31
CA GLY A 165 1.16 -19.77 21.92
C GLY A 165 2.13 -20.97 21.95
N ASP A 166 3.41 -20.71 22.26
CA ASP A 166 4.55 -21.65 22.13
C ASP A 166 4.67 -22.71 23.23
N SER A 167 4.00 -22.52 24.37
CA SER A 167 3.89 -23.53 25.42
C SER A 167 2.53 -24.20 25.29
N VAL A 168 2.54 -25.53 25.20
CA VAL A 168 1.39 -26.40 24.93
C VAL A 168 0.20 -26.08 25.85
N ASN A 169 -0.76 -25.29 25.35
CA ASN A 169 -2.00 -25.05 26.07
C ASN A 169 -3.08 -25.97 25.53
N THR A 170 -3.23 -27.13 26.17
CA THR A 170 -4.33 -28.07 25.95
C THR A 170 -5.68 -27.54 26.46
N ALA A 171 -5.68 -26.38 27.11
CA ALA A 171 -6.88 -25.72 27.58
C ALA A 171 -7.81 -25.39 26.42
N ARG A 172 -9.03 -25.93 26.49
CA ARG A 172 -10.09 -25.68 25.53
C ARG A 172 -11.27 -25.09 26.28
N ALA A 173 -11.86 -24.04 25.72
CA ALA A 173 -13.20 -23.63 26.08
C ALA A 173 -14.19 -24.22 25.10
N TYR A 174 -15.22 -24.89 25.59
CA TYR A 174 -16.26 -25.44 24.74
C TYR A 174 -17.51 -24.57 24.77
N TYR A 175 -18.32 -24.67 23.72
CA TYR A 175 -19.71 -24.26 23.78
C TYR A 175 -20.50 -25.35 24.53
N THR A 176 -21.01 -25.03 25.71
CA THR A 176 -21.67 -25.98 26.62
C THR A 176 -23.09 -25.55 26.97
N GLU A 177 -23.85 -26.46 27.58
CA GLU A 177 -25.21 -26.19 28.07
C GLU A 177 -25.21 -25.03 29.09
N TYR A 178 -24.13 -24.89 29.85
CA TYR A 178 -23.93 -23.77 30.75
C TYR A 178 -23.87 -22.43 30.00
N VAL A 179 -23.07 -22.34 28.93
CA VAL A 179 -22.99 -21.12 28.10
C VAL A 179 -24.34 -20.81 27.48
N GLN A 180 -25.00 -21.82 26.89
CA GLN A 180 -26.30 -21.65 26.25
C GLN A 180 -27.36 -21.16 27.26
N CYS A 181 -27.32 -21.65 28.49
CA CYS A 181 -28.21 -21.23 29.57
C CYS A 181 -27.96 -19.77 29.99
N ASN A 182 -26.70 -19.37 30.14
CA ASN A 182 -26.34 -17.99 30.49
C ASN A 182 -26.73 -17.00 29.39
N GLN A 183 -26.47 -17.34 28.13
CA GLN A 183 -26.89 -16.53 26.97
C GLN A 183 -28.41 -16.37 26.88
N ALA A 184 -29.19 -17.34 27.38
CA ALA A 184 -30.64 -17.24 27.44
C ALA A 184 -31.17 -16.28 28.54
N GLY A 185 -30.27 -15.64 29.31
CA GLY A 185 -30.62 -14.70 30.38
C GLY A 185 -31.14 -15.38 31.65
N ALA A 186 -30.80 -16.65 31.85
CA ALA A 186 -31.23 -17.45 33.00
C ALA A 186 -30.10 -17.65 34.03
N GLU A 187 -29.19 -16.69 34.17
CA GLU A 187 -27.96 -16.79 34.99
C GLU A 187 -28.20 -17.38 36.39
N ASP A 188 -29.27 -16.97 37.07
CA ASP A 188 -29.62 -17.45 38.43
C ASP A 188 -30.03 -18.95 38.49
N ASN A 189 -30.32 -19.56 37.34
CA ASN A 189 -30.81 -20.94 37.22
C ASN A 189 -29.84 -21.88 36.48
N CYS A 190 -28.71 -21.37 35.97
CA CYS A 190 -27.72 -22.15 35.26
C CYS A 190 -26.82 -22.88 36.25
N SER A 191 -27.11 -24.16 36.51
CA SER A 191 -26.30 -24.96 37.44
C SER A 191 -24.88 -25.17 36.93
N GLU A 192 -23.89 -25.10 37.82
CA GLU A 192 -22.51 -25.54 37.55
C GLU A 192 -22.42 -26.97 37.01
N GLY A 193 -23.42 -27.83 37.27
CA GLY A 193 -23.49 -29.18 36.71
C GLY A 193 -23.71 -29.23 35.20
N LEU A 194 -24.03 -28.11 34.56
CA LEU A 194 -24.13 -27.95 33.10
C LEU A 194 -22.77 -27.66 32.45
N ARG A 195 -21.75 -27.32 33.26
CA ARG A 195 -20.39 -27.09 32.76
C ARG A 195 -19.81 -28.40 32.26
N ASN A 196 -19.03 -28.33 31.18
CA ASN A 196 -18.48 -29.48 30.45
C ASN A 196 -19.52 -30.34 29.67
N ASN A 197 -20.83 -30.03 29.74
CA ASN A 197 -21.82 -30.66 28.86
C ASN A 197 -21.77 -29.99 27.48
N LYS A 198 -20.94 -30.53 26.58
CA LYS A 198 -20.73 -29.97 25.23
C LYS A 198 -22.02 -29.99 24.42
N VAL A 199 -22.37 -28.85 23.84
CA VAL A 199 -23.55 -28.70 22.97
C VAL A 199 -23.17 -29.08 21.55
N LEU A 200 -24.03 -29.87 20.92
CA LEU A 200 -23.85 -30.29 19.55
C LEU A 200 -24.43 -29.23 18.59
N VAL A 201 -23.57 -28.66 17.76
CA VAL A 201 -23.92 -27.64 16.77
C VAL A 201 -24.20 -28.32 15.44
N SER A 202 -25.45 -28.28 14.98
CA SER A 202 -25.86 -28.83 13.68
C SER A 202 -25.80 -27.76 12.60
N VAL A 203 -24.97 -27.96 11.59
CA VAL A 203 -24.78 -27.04 10.47
C VAL A 203 -25.37 -27.66 9.21
N ALA A 204 -26.33 -26.97 8.60
CA ALA A 204 -26.91 -27.36 7.32
C ALA A 204 -26.16 -26.69 6.15
N SER A 205 -26.15 -27.32 4.98
CA SER A 205 -25.63 -26.70 3.75
C SER A 205 -26.34 -25.38 3.45
N GLY A 206 -25.56 -24.33 3.17
CA GLY A 206 -26.02 -22.94 3.00
C GLY A 206 -26.58 -22.29 4.27
N GLY A 207 -26.61 -23.01 5.39
CA GLY A 207 -27.14 -22.53 6.67
C GLY A 207 -26.11 -21.74 7.47
N SER A 208 -26.60 -20.94 8.42
CA SER A 208 -25.78 -20.24 9.40
C SER A 208 -26.35 -20.51 10.78
N VAL A 209 -25.46 -20.84 11.74
CA VAL A 209 -25.77 -20.96 13.16
C VAL A 209 -25.02 -19.86 13.91
N SER A 210 -25.72 -19.11 14.75
CA SER A 210 -25.17 -17.98 15.52
C SER A 210 -25.11 -18.27 17.01
N ASP A 211 -24.52 -17.33 17.76
CA ASP A 211 -24.47 -17.31 19.23
C ASP A 211 -23.74 -18.53 19.83
N ILE A 212 -22.81 -19.09 19.05
CA ILE A 212 -21.95 -20.19 19.48
C ILE A 212 -20.71 -19.61 20.14
N ASP A 213 -20.77 -19.37 21.46
CA ASP A 213 -19.68 -18.73 22.20
C ASP A 213 -18.87 -19.79 22.98
N PRO A 214 -17.74 -20.29 22.47
CA PRO A 214 -16.93 -21.28 23.18
C PRO A 214 -16.13 -20.63 24.31
N ILE A 215 -16.78 -20.35 25.44
CA ILE A 215 -16.22 -19.62 26.58
C ILE A 215 -16.20 -20.41 27.89
N ASP A 216 -16.74 -21.64 27.92
CA ASP A 216 -16.67 -22.51 29.10
C ASP A 216 -15.36 -23.30 29.09
N TRP A 217 -14.34 -22.74 29.74
CA TRP A 217 -13.00 -23.30 29.78
C TRP A 217 -12.87 -24.52 30.71
N GLU A 218 -12.46 -25.65 30.14
CA GLU A 218 -12.06 -26.88 30.85
C GLU A 218 -10.62 -26.73 31.36
N ILE A 219 -10.42 -26.22 32.58
CA ILE A 219 -9.07 -26.06 33.14
C ILE A 219 -8.99 -26.39 34.64
N GLU A 220 -8.03 -27.24 35.02
CA GLU A 220 -7.44 -27.25 36.37
C GLU A 220 -6.37 -26.14 36.47
N GLY A 221 -6.65 -25.03 37.17
CA GLY A 221 -5.62 -24.07 37.60
C GLY A 221 -5.43 -22.76 36.80
N LEU A 222 -6.32 -22.40 35.87
CA LEU A 222 -6.30 -21.09 35.22
C LEU A 222 -7.22 -20.09 35.94
N ASN A 223 -6.70 -18.87 36.19
CA ASN A 223 -7.49 -17.73 36.66
C ASN A 223 -8.06 -16.99 35.44
N ILE A 224 -9.36 -17.15 35.19
CA ILE A 224 -10.07 -16.41 34.14
C ILE A 224 -10.59 -15.13 34.78
N GLN A 225 -10.01 -13.99 34.40
CA GLN A 225 -10.53 -12.67 34.74
C GLN A 225 -11.36 -12.20 33.54
N GLU A 226 -12.68 -12.29 33.64
CA GLU A 226 -13.59 -11.63 32.71
C GLU A 226 -13.58 -10.13 33.01
N GLN A 227 -12.65 -9.40 32.39
CA GLN A 227 -12.72 -7.94 32.42
C GLN A 227 -13.65 -7.47 31.31
N GLU A 228 -14.91 -7.24 31.69
CA GLU A 228 -15.77 -6.34 30.94
C GLU A 228 -15.13 -4.96 30.93
N VAL A 229 -14.50 -4.58 29.82
CA VAL A 229 -14.08 -3.20 29.59
C VAL A 229 -15.35 -2.40 29.30
N THR A 230 -15.97 -1.87 30.36
CA THR A 230 -16.99 -0.84 30.25
C THR A 230 -16.33 0.39 29.61
N GLN A 231 -16.79 0.78 28.42
CA GLN A 231 -16.50 2.11 27.85
C GLN A 231 -17.50 3.13 28.38
#